data_AF-A0AAE0AAE7-F1
#
_entry.id   AF-A0AAE0AAE7-F1
#
_cell.length_a   1.000
_cell.length_b   1.000
_cell.length_c   1.000
_cell.angle_alpha   90.00
_cell.angle_beta   90.00
_cell.angle_gamma   90.00
#
_symmetry.space_group_name_H-M   'P 1'
#
loop_
_entity.id
_entity.type
_entity.pdbx_description
1 polymer ?
#
loop_
_entity_poly.entity_id
_entity_poly.type
_entity_poly.pdbx_seq_one_letter_code
_entity_poly.pdbx_strand_id
1 'polypeptide(L)'
;MFPTGVFFCDSACSDAAGITGNILAFVLFVSPIPTFKRILRNKSTEQFSGLPYIYSLLNCLISLWYGMPFISPGVILVATVNSIGAIFQLVYVTIFIIYANKPKKVFLYPSQLLDLVIEIRYAILSGSI
;
A
#
# COMPACT_ATOMS: atom_id res chain seq x y z
N MET A 1 -12.10 -9.35 -35.82
CA MET A 1 -12.71 -8.05 -35.54
C MET A 1 -13.59 -8.24 -34.30
N PHE A 2 -13.06 -7.96 -33.11
CA PHE A 2 -13.80 -8.15 -31.85
C PHE A 2 -14.85 -7.02 -31.69
N PRO A 3 -16.02 -7.27 -31.07
CA PRO A 3 -17.08 -6.28 -31.04
C PRO A 3 -16.66 -5.14 -30.11
N THR A 4 -16.67 -3.92 -30.65
CA THR A 4 -16.33 -2.67 -29.93
C THR A 4 -17.14 -2.47 -28.65
N GLY A 5 -18.33 -3.07 -28.55
CA GLY A 5 -19.17 -3.03 -27.36
C GLY A 5 -18.67 -3.84 -26.16
N VAL A 6 -17.91 -4.93 -26.38
CA VAL A 6 -17.38 -5.75 -25.27
C VAL A 6 -16.19 -5.04 -24.62
N PHE A 7 -15.29 -4.49 -25.44
CA PHE A 7 -14.18 -3.64 -25.00
C PHE A 7 -14.65 -2.45 -24.15
N PHE A 8 -15.77 -1.81 -24.53
CA PHE A 8 -16.33 -0.67 -23.79
C PHE A 8 -16.88 -1.06 -22.42
N CYS A 9 -17.54 -2.22 -22.33
CA CYS A 9 -18.07 -2.75 -21.08
C CYS A 9 -16.94 -3.19 -20.13
N ASP A 10 -15.91 -3.83 -20.68
CA ASP A 10 -14.72 -4.28 -19.95
C ASP A 10 -13.93 -3.08 -19.39
N SER A 11 -13.75 -2.01 -20.19
CA SER A 11 -13.12 -0.77 -19.72
C SER A 11 -13.94 -0.07 -18.63
N ALA A 12 -15.25 0.01 -18.79
CA ALA A 12 -16.13 0.65 -17.80
C ALA A 12 -16.16 -0.12 -16.47
N CYS A 13 -16.14 -1.45 -16.52
CA CYS A 13 -16.06 -2.30 -15.33
C CYS A 13 -14.73 -2.13 -14.59
N SER A 14 -13.62 -2.07 -15.33
CA SER A 14 -12.28 -1.83 -14.78
C SER A 14 -12.18 -0.46 -14.09
N ASP A 15 -12.70 0.59 -14.71
CA ASP A 15 -12.69 1.94 -14.14
C ASP A 15 -13.57 2.04 -12.89
N ALA A 16 -14.77 1.45 -12.93
CA ALA A 16 -15.67 1.40 -11.78
C ALA A 16 -15.08 0.62 -10.61
N ALA A 17 -14.40 -0.50 -10.88
CA ALA A 17 -13.69 -1.28 -9.87
C ALA A 17 -12.53 -0.49 -9.27
N GLY A 18 -11.76 0.22 -10.10
CA GLY A 18 -10.66 1.08 -9.65
C GLY A 18 -11.13 2.24 -8.74
N ILE A 19 -12.21 2.92 -9.13
CA ILE A 19 -12.80 4.00 -8.32
C ILE A 19 -13.32 3.46 -6.98
N THR A 20 -14.06 2.35 -7.01
CA THR A 20 -14.60 1.72 -5.80
C THR A 20 -13.49 1.24 -4.87
N GLY A 21 -12.46 0.60 -5.41
CA GLY A 21 -11.28 0.18 -4.68
C GLY A 21 -10.55 1.34 -4.01
N ASN A 22 -10.43 2.49 -4.69
CA ASN A 22 -9.81 3.68 -4.12
C ASN A 22 -10.61 4.24 -2.94
N ILE A 23 -11.95 4.31 -3.05
CA ILE A 23 -12.81 4.77 -1.95
C ILE A 23 -12.66 3.85 -0.73
N LEU A 24 -12.69 2.53 -0.93
CA LEU A 24 -12.51 1.56 0.16
C LEU A 24 -11.12 1.67 0.80
N ALA A 25 -10.07 1.87 -0.01
CA ALA A 25 -8.72 2.05 0.50
C ALA A 25 -8.59 3.30 1.40
N PHE A 26 -9.26 4.40 1.07
CA PHE A 26 -9.32 5.57 1.95
C PHE A 26 -9.91 5.24 3.33
N VAL A 27 -11.01 4.47 3.37
CA VAL A 27 -11.62 4.03 4.64
C VAL A 27 -10.64 3.19 5.45
N LEU A 28 -9.90 2.29 4.78
CA LEU A 28 -8.88 1.45 5.43
C LEU A 28 -7.70 2.29 5.99
N PHE A 29 -7.27 3.34 5.29
CA PHE A 29 -6.21 4.23 5.80
C PHE A 29 -6.63 5.06 7.01
N VAL A 30 -7.93 5.33 7.15
CA VAL A 30 -8.52 6.07 8.28
C VAL A 30 -8.75 5.17 9.50
N SER A 31 -8.91 3.85 9.31
CA SER A 31 -9.14 2.86 10.37
C SER A 31 -8.16 2.93 11.57
N PRO A 32 -6.85 3.17 11.39
CA PRO A 32 -5.89 3.24 12.50
C PRO A 32 -5.91 4.55 13.30
N ILE A 33 -6.65 5.59 12.85
CA ILE A 33 -6.66 6.91 13.51
C ILE A 33 -7.04 6.84 14.99
N PRO A 34 -8.08 6.10 15.43
CA PRO A 34 -8.43 5.98 16.84
C PRO A 34 -7.30 5.36 17.68
N THR A 35 -6.58 4.39 17.11
CA THR A 35 -5.42 3.75 17.74
C THR A 35 -4.28 4.74 17.92
N PHE A 36 -3.95 5.51 16.89
CA PHE A 36 -2.92 6.56 16.99
C PHE A 36 -3.32 7.68 17.95
N LYS A 37 -4.60 8.07 18.00
CA LYS A 37 -5.10 9.04 18.98
C LYS A 37 -4.86 8.58 20.41
N ARG A 38 -4.98 7.27 20.69
CA ARG A 38 -4.63 6.69 21.99
C ARG A 38 -3.13 6.77 22.27
N ILE A 39 -2.27 6.49 21.28
CA ILE A 39 -0.81 6.61 21.40
C ILE A 39 -0.41 8.06 21.73
N LEU A 40 -0.99 9.06 21.04
CA LEU A 40 -0.72 10.47 21.31
C LEU A 40 -1.17 10.86 22.73
N ARG A 41 -2.36 10.43 23.16
CA ARG A 41 -2.89 10.73 24.50
C ARG A 41 -2.03 10.11 25.60
N ASN A 42 -1.62 8.86 25.42
CA ASN A 42 -0.90 8.09 26.43
C ASN A 42 0.62 8.30 26.34
N LYS A 43 1.10 9.06 25.34
CA LYS A 43 2.52 9.34 25.02
C LYS A 43 3.42 8.09 25.03
N SER A 44 2.85 6.94 24.68
CA SER A 44 3.52 5.65 24.69
C SER A 44 2.90 4.76 23.64
N THR A 45 3.74 4.04 22.90
CA THR A 45 3.30 3.02 21.94
C THR A 45 2.69 1.77 22.61
N GLU A 46 2.57 1.74 23.95
CA GLU A 46 2.04 0.61 24.73
C GLU A 46 2.62 -0.74 24.25
N GLN A 47 1.75 -1.70 23.88
CA GLN A 47 2.09 -3.01 23.29
C GLN A 47 1.95 -3.02 21.76
N PHE A 48 1.68 -1.87 21.12
CA PHE A 48 1.52 -1.81 19.67
C PHE A 48 2.87 -1.99 18.98
N SER A 49 2.89 -2.79 17.92
CA SER A 49 4.06 -2.97 17.06
C SER A 49 4.03 -1.98 15.91
N GLY A 50 5.17 -1.32 15.64
CA GLY A 50 5.33 -0.40 14.51
C GLY A 50 5.56 -1.11 13.18
N LEU A 51 5.87 -2.41 13.21
CA LEU A 51 6.23 -3.22 12.04
C LEU A 51 5.15 -3.21 10.94
N PRO A 52 3.84 -3.38 11.23
CA PRO A 52 2.81 -3.39 10.20
C PRO A 52 2.75 -2.10 9.38
N TYR A 53 3.04 -0.95 10.00
CA TYR A 53 3.05 0.36 9.31
C TYR A 53 4.25 0.50 8.39
N ILE A 54 5.42 -0.02 8.80
CA ILE A 54 6.63 -0.04 7.95
C ILE A 54 6.42 -0.97 6.75
N TYR A 55 5.89 -2.18 6.96
CA TYR A 55 5.58 -3.10 5.87
C TYR A 55 4.54 -2.53 4.91
N SER A 56 3.50 -1.89 5.45
CA SER A 56 2.47 -1.22 4.63
C SER A 56 3.05 -0.05 3.83
N LEU A 57 3.95 0.74 4.43
CA LEU A 57 4.65 1.83 3.73
C LEU A 57 5.49 1.30 2.56
N LEU A 58 6.27 0.25 2.79
CA LEU A 58 7.08 -0.37 1.72
C LEU A 58 6.20 -0.94 0.60
N ASN A 59 5.11 -1.63 0.96
CA ASN A 59 4.14 -2.12 -0.02
C ASN A 59 3.56 -0.97 -0.87
N CYS A 60 3.12 0.13 -0.22
CA CYS A 60 2.61 1.29 -0.93
C CYS A 60 3.65 1.91 -1.87
N LEU A 61 4.91 2.02 -1.45
CA LEU A 61 5.98 2.56 -2.30
C LEU A 61 6.26 1.67 -3.53
N ILE A 62 6.27 0.34 -3.36
CA ILE A 62 6.45 -0.62 -4.45
C ILE A 62 5.26 -0.56 -5.43
N SER A 63 4.03 -0.53 -4.91
CA SER A 63 2.81 -0.43 -5.73
C SER A 63 2.67 0.92 -6.43
N LEU A 64 3.12 2.01 -5.79
CA LEU A 64 3.20 3.34 -6.42
C LEU A 64 4.18 3.31 -7.59
N TRP A 65 5.39 2.78 -7.37
CA TRP A 65 6.39 2.67 -8.42
C TRP A 65 5.90 1.84 -9.61
N TYR A 66 5.20 0.73 -9.34
CA TYR A 66 4.55 -0.08 -10.38
C TYR A 66 3.46 0.67 -11.15
N GLY A 67 2.65 1.48 -10.45
CA GLY A 67 1.55 2.24 -11.07
C GLY A 67 2.00 3.44 -11.92
N MET A 68 3.30 3.76 -11.94
CA MET A 68 3.82 4.86 -12.74
C MET A 68 3.68 4.57 -14.24
N PRO A 69 3.33 5.56 -15.07
CA PRO A 69 3.09 5.38 -16.51
C PRO A 69 4.34 4.92 -17.28
N PHE A 70 5.52 5.14 -16.72
CA PHE A 70 6.80 4.68 -17.28
C PHE A 70 7.03 3.17 -17.10
N ILE A 71 6.41 2.54 -16.07
CA ILE A 71 6.58 1.12 -15.75
C ILE A 71 5.41 0.30 -16.29
N SER A 72 4.18 0.75 -16.04
CA SER A 72 2.97 0.06 -16.50
C SER A 72 1.94 1.08 -17.02
N PRO A 73 1.78 1.21 -18.33
CA PRO A 73 0.79 2.12 -18.91
C PRO A 73 -0.64 1.61 -18.63
N GLY A 74 -1.54 2.53 -18.27
CA GLY A 74 -2.98 2.22 -18.06
C GLY A 74 -3.41 1.89 -16.63
N VAL A 75 -2.48 1.75 -15.67
CA VAL A 75 -2.80 1.39 -14.26
C VAL A 75 -2.60 2.55 -13.27
N ILE A 76 -2.80 3.79 -13.72
CA ILE A 76 -2.50 5.01 -12.95
C ILE A 76 -3.33 5.13 -11.65
N LEU A 77 -4.53 4.55 -11.62
CA LEU A 77 -5.39 4.52 -10.43
C LEU A 77 -4.69 3.84 -9.24
N VAL A 78 -3.87 2.80 -9.50
CA VAL A 78 -3.07 2.12 -8.48
C VAL A 78 -2.01 3.07 -7.91
N ALA A 79 -1.38 3.90 -8.74
CA ALA A 79 -0.39 4.88 -8.29
C ALA A 79 -1.03 5.93 -7.37
N THR A 80 -2.24 6.40 -7.73
CA THR A 80 -2.93 7.43 -6.95
C THR A 80 -3.25 6.95 -5.53
N VAL A 81 -3.88 5.78 -5.37
CA VAL A 81 -4.26 5.28 -4.03
C VAL A 81 -3.07 4.90 -3.18
N ASN A 82 -2.01 4.35 -3.78
CA ASN A 82 -0.80 3.99 -3.04
C ASN A 82 0.02 5.23 -2.64
N SER A 83 -0.05 6.33 -3.38
CA SER A 83 0.56 7.60 -2.96
C SER A 83 -0.12 8.20 -1.74
N ILE A 84 -1.45 8.19 -1.70
CA ILE A 84 -2.22 8.57 -0.52
C ILE A 84 -1.90 7.64 0.65
N GLY A 85 -1.91 6.33 0.42
CA GLY A 85 -1.54 5.32 1.41
C GLY A 85 -0.14 5.55 1.98
N ALA A 86 0.85 5.84 1.14
CA ALA A 86 2.21 6.12 1.58
C ALA A 86 2.28 7.35 2.49
N ILE A 87 1.51 8.42 2.21
CA ILE A 87 1.44 9.60 3.07
C ILE A 87 0.88 9.24 4.46
N PHE A 88 -0.24 8.51 4.51
CA PHE A 88 -0.82 8.05 5.79
C PHE A 88 0.16 7.16 6.57
N GLN A 89 0.79 6.20 5.91
CA GLN A 89 1.73 5.30 6.57
C GLN A 89 3.01 6.01 7.03
N LEU A 90 3.49 7.01 6.29
CA LEU A 90 4.57 7.88 6.74
C LEU A 90 4.21 8.58 8.06
N VAL A 91 3.03 9.21 8.13
CA VAL A 91 2.55 9.88 9.35
C VAL A 91 2.50 8.90 10.52
N TYR A 92 1.94 7.71 10.31
CA TYR A 92 1.85 6.67 11.33
C TYR A 92 3.21 6.18 11.82
N VAL A 93 4.15 5.91 10.90
CA VAL A 93 5.53 5.54 11.24
C VAL A 93 6.23 6.65 12.01
N THR A 94 6.09 7.91 11.58
CA THR A 94 6.70 9.07 12.28
C THR A 94 6.18 9.19 13.71
N ILE A 95 4.86 9.12 13.92
CA ILE A 95 4.27 9.14 15.27
C ILE A 95 4.81 7.98 16.10
N PHE A 96 4.88 6.78 15.51
CA PHE A 96 5.38 5.60 16.21
C PHE A 96 6.85 5.77 16.63
N ILE A 97 7.71 6.35 15.79
CA ILE A 97 9.11 6.63 16.11
C ILE A 97 9.23 7.65 17.25
N ILE A 98 8.42 8.71 17.24
CA ILE A 98 8.46 9.77 18.27
C ILE A 98 8.05 9.24 19.65
N TYR A 99 7.04 8.37 19.73
CA TYR A 99 6.50 7.87 21.00
C TYR A 99 7.01 6.47 21.39
N ALA A 100 7.88 5.85 20.59
CA ALA A 100 8.47 4.56 20.90
C ALA A 100 9.44 4.68 22.07
N ASN A 101 9.05 4.13 23.23
CA ASN A 101 9.80 4.28 24.49
C ASN A 101 11.07 3.39 24.57
N LYS A 102 11.42 2.66 23.50
CA LYS A 102 12.65 1.87 23.39
C LYS A 102 13.13 1.89 21.93
N PRO A 103 14.44 2.06 21.66
CA PRO A 103 14.99 1.80 20.34
C PRO A 103 14.99 0.29 20.10
N LYS A 104 13.81 -0.28 19.80
CA LYS A 104 13.77 -1.59 19.15
C LYS A 104 14.38 -1.36 17.78
N LYS A 105 15.66 -1.71 17.63
CA LYS A 105 16.32 -1.80 16.33
C LYS A 105 15.48 -2.75 15.49
N VAL A 106 14.65 -2.19 14.62
CA VAL A 106 13.91 -2.94 13.62
C VAL A 106 14.97 -3.38 12.62
N PHE A 107 15.60 -4.52 12.88
CA PHE A 107 16.31 -5.28 11.86
C PHE A 107 15.24 -5.81 10.90
N LEU A 108 14.84 -4.93 10.00
CA LEU A 108 14.13 -5.32 8.80
C LEU A 108 15.18 -6.01 7.93
N TYR A 109 14.90 -7.23 7.48
CA TYR A 109 15.50 -7.74 6.25
C TYR A 109 14.53 -7.36 5.13
N PRO A 110 14.58 -6.12 4.59
CA PRO A 110 13.78 -5.72 3.43
C PRO A 110 14.02 -6.65 2.24
N SER A 111 15.13 -7.40 2.25
CA SER A 111 15.43 -8.47 1.31
C SER A 111 14.33 -9.53 1.24
N GLN A 112 13.77 -10.03 2.36
CA GLN A 112 12.76 -11.10 2.30
C GLN A 112 11.44 -10.67 1.66
N LEU A 113 11.06 -9.41 1.85
CA LEU A 113 9.86 -8.85 1.22
C LEU A 113 10.10 -8.58 -0.27
N LEU A 114 11.32 -8.15 -0.61
CA LEU A 114 11.75 -7.94 -1.99
C LEU A 114 11.82 -9.26 -2.76
N ASP A 115 12.35 -10.31 -2.14
CA ASP A 115 12.46 -11.66 -2.71
C ASP A 115 11.08 -12.24 -3.03
N LEU A 116 10.11 -12.08 -2.11
CA LEU A 116 8.72 -12.49 -2.36
C LEU A 116 8.07 -11.70 -3.51
N VAL A 117 8.32 -10.39 -3.60
CA VAL A 117 7.82 -9.55 -4.70
C VAL A 117 8.47 -9.93 -6.03
N ILE A 118 9.75 -10.27 -6.04
CA ILE A 118 10.48 -10.75 -7.22
C ILE A 118 9.98 -12.13 -7.65
N GLU A 119 9.72 -13.06 -6.72
CA GLU A 119 9.14 -14.37 -7.04
C GLU A 119 7.73 -14.25 -7.63
N ILE A 120 6.89 -13.39 -7.04
CA ILE A 120 5.54 -13.13 -7.57
C ILE A 120 5.64 -12.49 -8.97
N ARG A 121 6.60 -11.58 -9.20
CA ARG A 121 6.89 -11.00 -10.53
C ARG A 121 7.32 -12.07 -11.53
N TYR A 122 8.19 -12.99 -11.13
CA TYR A 122 8.68 -14.05 -11.99
C TYR A 122 7.56 -15.03 -12.37
N ALA A 123 6.72 -15.42 -11.40
CA ALA A 123 5.58 -16.31 -11.63
C ALA A 123 4.53 -15.74 -12.59
N ILE A 124 4.30 -14.42 -12.53
CA ILE A 124 3.38 -13.71 -13.45
C ILE A 124 3.99 -13.61 -14.86
N LEU A 125 5.30 -13.31 -14.97
CA LEU A 125 5.98 -13.20 -16.26
C LEU A 125 6.21 -14.55 -16.94
N SER A 126 6.33 -15.64 -16.18
CA SER A 126 6.45 -17.00 -16.71
C SER A 126 5.11 -17.63 -17.11
N GLY A 127 3.99 -16.93 -16.94
CA GLY A 127 2.65 -17.42 -17.29
C GLY A 127 2.25 -18.69 -16.53
N SER A 128 2.77 -18.87 -15.31
CA SER A 128 2.54 -20.07 -14.49
C SER A 128 1.28 -19.99 -13.62
N ILE A 129 0.47 -18.93 -13.82
CA ILE A 129 -0.86 -18.70 -13.25
C ILE A 129 -1.77 -18.20 -14.38
#